data_AF-A0A7X3ZDK9-F1
#
_entry.id   AF-A0A7X3ZDK9-F1
#
_cell.length_a   1.000
_cell.length_b   1.000
_cell.length_c   1.000
_cell.angle_alpha   90.00
_cell.angle_beta   90.00
_cell.angle_gamma   90.00
#
_symmetry.space_group_name_H-M   'P 1'
#
loop_
_entity.id
_entity.type
_entity.pdbx_description
1 polymer ?
#
loop_
_entity_poly.entity_id
_entity_poly.type
_entity_poly.pdbx_seq_one_letter_code
_entity_poly.pdbx_strand_id
1 'polypeptide(L)'
;MTRLTILLLYCGLLLGTPQPSAAQRATGFDNPYYTSATEVAPSTLVPSVRKWYQPQRLYELYDWRQDQYSNYARNPYQRYNDVFLEGSPFYDIYGSYISQGWRVYNWTEDYPTASGSNIFKSPRFSSWFSNVLISSSHSGQFHSSLMVGDGIRTTLTPLTFSKPRFDGVQWDMMSDKYALTLLTSRINNTGVVAGVAGEAGVKFSTFTNMWAAKGQVSIGDFSNVGLTFVNAAHMNSNIPFGDNSLKGQLSGPMNNDFVRSIIVRISDDSPEDGEGGALLSRWRIFANGVEHTDDIAPVVEGGFRRRGVIEASGTDVITLTFNIEDFSPTVDDEIDDFREIEHVEIGLVLANDYKVEVASNKQTNQLGAPVFLTVLRAPGNVKDGANQAFHTFRYGLPTGNRLLGFDMSINDVAGFDLRGEYVRNFQYRRFPNENFIREQALATNTAEAFYLTAQKRHYPWTVFAEAFSMDAEYSTQAFIPNSEGEVYYGNEQQSVYEFVDDNDDQDELPDWTRRYHGPRVNTRQGIGLLTDSAVFPGIDENNDDLSDFNRNFNRLPDYAEPFLRFEIDPPDFLFGMDMNNNGVIDRFEDDSEADYPYKRGHRGYNTYVGVEIAPYINLKAGRLDER
;
A
#
# COMPACT_ATOMS: atom_id res chain seq x y z
N MET A 1 -19.51 -102.26 -0.86
CA MET A 1 -19.85 -102.88 0.44
C MET A 1 -19.72 -101.82 1.52
N THR A 2 -20.82 -101.60 2.25
CA THR A 2 -20.91 -101.12 3.65
C THR A 2 -20.25 -99.79 4.10
N ARG A 3 -21.11 -98.94 4.68
CA ARG A 3 -20.89 -97.64 5.36
C ARG A 3 -19.88 -97.68 6.51
N LEU A 4 -19.23 -96.55 6.81
CA LEU A 4 -19.45 -95.77 8.05
C LEU A 4 -18.79 -94.38 8.02
N THR A 5 -19.46 -93.41 8.64
CA THR A 5 -19.19 -91.96 8.70
C THR A 5 -18.23 -91.60 9.84
N ILE A 6 -17.25 -90.69 9.67
CA ILE A 6 -16.74 -89.78 10.72
C ILE A 6 -16.31 -88.42 10.10
N LEU A 7 -16.68 -87.36 10.82
CA LEU A 7 -16.58 -85.91 10.62
C LEU A 7 -15.13 -85.35 10.62
N LEU A 8 -14.74 -84.52 9.64
CA LEU A 8 -13.56 -83.61 9.61
C LEU A 8 -13.71 -82.70 8.36
N LEU A 9 -13.28 -81.44 8.24
CA LEU A 9 -12.71 -80.39 9.10
C LEU A 9 -12.56 -79.20 8.12
N TYR A 10 -13.10 -78.02 8.42
CA TYR A 10 -12.82 -76.81 7.63
C TYR A 10 -12.22 -75.76 8.55
N CYS A 11 -10.91 -75.55 8.39
CA CYS A 11 -10.14 -74.49 9.02
C CYS A 11 -9.77 -73.50 7.92
N GLY A 12 -10.38 -72.32 7.93
CA GLY A 12 -9.95 -71.15 7.16
C GLY A 12 -9.75 -70.01 8.14
N LEU A 13 -8.50 -69.72 8.48
CA LEU A 13 -8.14 -68.60 9.35
C LEU A 13 -7.23 -67.64 8.58
N LEU A 14 -7.84 -66.49 8.35
CA LEU A 14 -7.37 -65.18 7.91
C LEU A 14 -5.88 -64.89 8.21
N LEU A 15 -5.17 -64.53 7.14
CA LEU A 15 -3.89 -63.84 7.19
C LEU A 15 -4.10 -62.41 7.70
N GLY A 16 -3.95 -62.20 9.01
CA GLY A 16 -3.73 -60.89 9.60
C GLY A 16 -2.27 -60.47 9.39
N THR A 17 -2.06 -59.22 8.97
CA THR A 17 -0.76 -58.56 8.91
C THR A 17 -0.06 -58.62 10.28
N PRO A 18 1.22 -59.00 10.37
CA PRO A 18 1.93 -59.05 11.65
C PRO A 18 2.10 -57.64 12.23
N GLN A 19 1.60 -57.43 13.46
CA GLN A 19 1.94 -56.26 14.27
C GLN A 19 3.46 -56.20 14.52
N PRO A 20 4.07 -55.00 14.61
CA PRO A 20 5.50 -54.87 14.85
C PRO A 20 5.85 -55.27 16.30
N SER A 21 6.12 -56.55 16.51
CA SER A 21 6.62 -57.16 17.75
C SER A 21 8.11 -56.84 18.04
N ALA A 22 8.70 -55.90 17.30
CA ALA A 22 10.11 -55.51 17.47
C ALA A 22 10.38 -54.84 18.82
N ALA A 23 9.37 -54.13 19.35
CA ALA A 23 9.47 -53.35 20.57
C ALA A 23 9.49 -54.19 21.86
N GLN A 24 8.72 -55.28 21.88
CA GLN A 24 8.66 -56.22 22.99
C GLN A 24 9.99 -56.95 23.24
N ARG A 25 10.81 -57.16 22.20
CA ARG A 25 12.10 -57.86 22.34
C ARG A 25 13.21 -56.98 22.90
N ALA A 26 13.03 -55.67 22.95
CA ALA A 26 14.13 -54.75 23.13
C ALA A 26 14.43 -54.43 24.61
N THR A 27 13.44 -54.55 25.49
CA THR A 27 13.57 -54.25 26.94
C THR A 27 13.62 -55.50 27.82
N GLY A 28 13.33 -56.70 27.28
CA GLY A 28 13.28 -57.94 28.06
C GLY A 28 12.09 -58.05 29.03
N PHE A 29 11.11 -57.14 28.96
CA PHE A 29 9.90 -57.12 29.77
C PHE A 29 8.67 -56.82 28.91
N ASP A 30 7.54 -57.49 29.17
CA ASP A 30 6.26 -57.24 28.47
C ASP A 30 5.77 -55.81 28.78
N ASN A 31 5.98 -54.87 27.85
CA ASN A 31 5.42 -53.53 27.93
C ASN A 31 3.98 -53.56 27.40
N PRO A 32 2.95 -53.37 28.24
CA PRO A 32 1.59 -53.76 27.89
C PRO A 32 0.77 -52.72 27.10
N TYR A 33 1.26 -51.50 26.90
CA TYR A 33 0.43 -50.36 26.51
C TYR A 33 0.54 -49.91 25.04
N TYR A 34 0.35 -50.84 24.10
CA TYR A 34 0.05 -50.53 22.70
C TYR A 34 -1.46 -50.36 22.53
N THR A 35 -1.95 -49.13 22.42
CA THR A 35 -3.36 -48.86 22.09
C THR A 35 -3.41 -47.92 20.89
N SER A 36 -3.71 -48.46 19.72
CA SER A 36 -3.85 -47.67 18.48
C SER A 36 -5.30 -47.25 18.20
N ALA A 37 -6.23 -47.45 19.13
CA ALA A 37 -7.67 -47.17 18.97
C ALA A 37 -8.37 -46.89 20.30
N THR A 38 -9.66 -46.54 20.23
CA THR A 38 -10.60 -46.38 21.38
C THR A 38 -10.88 -47.67 22.15
N GLU A 39 -10.41 -48.82 21.65
CA GLU A 39 -10.52 -50.10 22.35
C GLU A 39 -9.27 -50.34 23.20
N VAL A 40 -9.51 -50.69 24.47
CA VAL A 40 -8.44 -51.06 25.41
C VAL A 40 -7.86 -52.39 24.95
N ALA A 41 -6.63 -52.37 24.43
CA ALA A 41 -5.94 -53.58 24.01
C ALA A 41 -5.79 -54.53 25.22
N PRO A 42 -6.12 -55.82 25.11
CA PRO A 42 -5.98 -56.78 26.22
C PRO A 42 -4.58 -56.85 26.80
N SER A 43 -3.56 -56.50 25.99
CA SER A 43 -2.19 -56.37 26.43
C SER A 43 -2.04 -55.36 27.57
N THR A 44 -2.89 -54.33 27.70
CA THR A 44 -2.77 -53.28 28.74
C THR A 44 -3.13 -53.77 30.16
N LEU A 45 -3.65 -54.99 30.29
CA LEU A 45 -4.13 -55.59 31.54
C LEU A 45 -3.09 -56.51 32.18
N VAL A 46 -1.85 -56.02 32.37
CA VAL A 46 -0.78 -56.79 33.02
C VAL A 46 -0.70 -56.46 34.52
N PRO A 47 -0.66 -57.46 35.42
CA PRO A 47 -0.56 -57.27 36.88
C PRO A 47 0.87 -56.86 37.29
N SER A 48 1.35 -55.73 36.77
CA SER A 48 2.62 -55.12 37.14
C SER A 48 2.39 -53.87 38.00
N VAL A 49 3.07 -53.80 39.15
CA VAL A 49 3.01 -52.63 40.05
C VAL A 49 3.81 -51.46 39.46
N ARG A 50 4.89 -51.77 38.71
CA ARG A 50 5.76 -50.79 38.06
C ARG A 50 5.22 -50.45 36.68
N LYS A 51 4.73 -49.21 36.51
CA LYS A 51 4.20 -48.70 35.25
C LYS A 51 5.26 -47.83 34.56
N TRP A 52 5.75 -48.25 33.39
CA TRP A 52 6.52 -47.38 32.51
C TRP A 52 5.56 -46.66 31.58
N TYR A 53 5.43 -45.34 31.72
CA TYR A 53 4.66 -44.53 30.80
C TYR A 53 5.59 -44.04 29.71
N GLN A 54 5.49 -44.65 28.54
CA GLN A 54 6.25 -44.22 27.39
C GLN A 54 5.31 -43.57 26.37
N PRO A 55 5.55 -42.32 25.96
CA PRO A 55 4.79 -41.73 24.88
C PRO A 55 5.00 -42.55 23.60
N GLN A 56 3.91 -43.11 23.06
CA GLN A 56 3.96 -44.07 21.93
C GLN A 56 4.74 -43.52 20.74
N ARG A 57 4.54 -42.24 20.38
CA ARG A 57 5.28 -41.56 19.31
C ARG A 57 6.80 -41.59 19.52
N LEU A 58 7.30 -41.43 20.75
CA LEU A 58 8.74 -41.40 21.01
C LEU A 58 9.40 -42.75 20.82
N TYR A 59 8.68 -43.79 21.21
CA TYR A 59 9.17 -45.15 21.04
C TYR A 59 9.13 -45.55 19.56
N GLU A 60 8.01 -45.30 18.88
CA GLU A 60 7.81 -45.71 17.47
C GLU A 60 8.70 -44.94 16.49
N LEU A 61 8.93 -43.65 16.72
CA LEU A 61 9.70 -42.81 15.81
C LEU A 61 11.20 -42.82 16.10
N TYR A 62 11.60 -42.93 17.38
CA TYR A 62 13.00 -42.73 17.80
C TYR A 62 13.62 -43.92 18.55
N ASP A 63 12.88 -45.03 18.75
CA ASP A 63 13.27 -46.12 19.68
C ASP A 63 13.74 -45.57 21.03
N TRP A 64 13.18 -44.43 21.45
CA TRP A 64 13.52 -43.81 22.72
C TRP A 64 13.18 -44.79 23.83
N ARG A 65 14.03 -44.95 24.85
CA ARG A 65 13.76 -45.82 26.00
C ARG A 65 14.05 -45.07 27.29
N GLN A 66 13.07 -45.00 28.19
CA GLN A 66 13.15 -44.20 29.41
C GLN A 66 14.24 -44.70 30.38
N ASP A 67 14.64 -45.96 30.28
CA ASP A 67 15.64 -46.62 31.13
C ASP A 67 17.09 -46.44 30.64
N GLN A 68 17.29 -45.90 29.43
CA GLN A 68 18.62 -45.72 28.86
C GLN A 68 19.29 -44.43 29.33
N TYR A 69 20.59 -44.53 29.62
CA TYR A 69 21.43 -43.37 29.93
C TYR A 69 21.59 -42.47 28.71
N SER A 70 21.14 -41.22 28.79
CA SER A 70 21.32 -40.21 27.74
C SER A 70 22.67 -39.51 27.88
N ASN A 71 23.56 -39.73 26.91
CA ASN A 71 24.82 -38.98 26.79
C ASN A 71 24.90 -38.29 25.44
N TYR A 72 24.62 -36.99 25.44
CA TYR A 72 24.60 -36.19 24.21
C TYR A 72 25.99 -35.83 23.67
N ALA A 73 27.05 -36.12 24.43
CA ALA A 73 28.43 -35.97 23.95
C ALA A 73 28.85 -37.11 23.01
N ARG A 74 28.18 -38.27 23.08
CA ARG A 74 28.44 -39.42 22.20
C ARG A 74 27.36 -39.62 21.14
N ASN A 75 26.10 -39.36 21.50
CA ASN A 75 24.97 -39.45 20.57
C ASN A 75 24.34 -38.07 20.42
N PRO A 76 24.10 -37.55 19.21
CA PRO A 76 23.44 -36.25 19.07
C PRO A 76 22.05 -36.26 19.73
N TYR A 77 21.68 -35.14 20.35
CA TYR A 77 20.34 -34.95 20.89
C TYR A 77 19.30 -35.08 19.76
N GLN A 78 18.28 -35.92 19.98
CA GLN A 78 17.14 -36.06 19.09
C GLN A 78 15.92 -35.42 19.74
N ARG A 79 15.18 -34.62 18.95
CA ARG A 79 13.94 -33.99 19.40
C ARG A 79 12.85 -35.04 19.58
N TYR A 80 11.88 -34.73 20.45
CA TYR A 80 10.75 -35.60 20.74
C TYR A 80 9.79 -35.81 19.55
N ASN A 81 9.70 -34.86 18.63
CA ASN A 81 8.94 -35.03 17.39
C ASN A 81 9.81 -34.60 16.22
N ASP A 82 9.54 -35.19 15.07
CA ASP A 82 10.18 -34.79 13.84
C ASP A 82 9.53 -33.45 13.49
N VAL A 83 10.34 -32.51 13.00
CA VAL A 83 9.83 -31.20 12.59
C VAL A 83 8.74 -31.39 11.52
N PHE A 84 8.84 -32.44 10.70
CA PHE A 84 7.81 -32.81 9.71
C PHE A 84 6.49 -33.33 10.30
N LEU A 85 6.47 -33.69 11.59
CA LEU A 85 5.30 -34.18 12.33
C LEU A 85 4.75 -33.14 13.31
N GLU A 86 5.25 -31.91 13.28
CA GLU A 86 4.72 -30.79 14.06
C GLU A 86 3.50 -30.15 13.37
N GLY A 87 2.57 -29.62 14.17
CA GLY A 87 1.38 -28.95 13.69
C GLY A 87 0.08 -29.72 13.90
N SER A 88 -1.02 -29.10 13.51
CA SER A 88 -2.36 -29.66 13.58
C SER A 88 -2.70 -30.37 12.26
N PRO A 89 -3.37 -31.54 12.31
CA PRO A 89 -3.89 -32.16 11.11
C PRO A 89 -5.02 -31.31 10.51
N PHE A 90 -5.00 -31.15 9.19
CA PHE A 90 -6.02 -30.51 8.38
C PHE A 90 -6.82 -31.60 7.66
N TYR A 91 -8.14 -31.48 7.73
CA TYR A 91 -9.08 -32.38 7.10
C TYR A 91 -9.95 -31.61 6.11
N ASP A 92 -10.41 -32.29 5.06
CA ASP A 92 -11.41 -31.74 4.16
C ASP A 92 -12.81 -31.72 4.82
N ILE A 93 -13.79 -31.20 4.10
CA ILE A 93 -15.19 -31.13 4.57
C ILE A 93 -15.82 -32.52 4.82
N TYR A 94 -15.22 -33.60 4.31
CA TYR A 94 -15.67 -34.98 4.48
C TYR A 94 -14.88 -35.72 5.59
N GLY A 95 -13.96 -35.04 6.27
CA GLY A 95 -13.14 -35.60 7.35
C GLY A 95 -11.94 -36.41 6.85
N SER A 96 -11.59 -36.34 5.57
CA SER A 96 -10.40 -36.99 5.01
C SER A 96 -9.17 -36.13 5.26
N TYR A 97 -8.07 -36.77 5.69
CA TYR A 97 -6.82 -36.09 6.02
C TYR A 97 -6.18 -35.48 4.77
N ILE A 98 -5.93 -34.18 4.78
CA ILE A 98 -5.25 -33.45 3.70
C ILE A 98 -3.76 -33.38 3.98
N SER A 99 -3.39 -32.79 5.12
CA SER A 99 -2.00 -32.51 5.49
C SER A 99 -1.91 -32.20 6.98
N GLN A 100 -0.70 -32.03 7.51
CA GLN A 100 -0.45 -31.58 8.87
C GLN A 100 0.49 -30.38 8.84
N GLY A 101 0.21 -29.36 9.65
CA GLY A 101 1.05 -28.17 9.71
C GLY A 101 0.48 -27.07 10.59
N TRP A 102 0.98 -25.85 10.42
CA TRP A 102 0.53 -24.67 11.16
C TRP A 102 -0.13 -23.68 10.22
N ARG A 103 -1.27 -23.10 10.62
CA ARG A 103 -1.83 -21.93 9.93
C ARG A 103 -1.01 -20.69 10.33
N VAL A 104 -0.11 -20.25 9.46
CA VAL A 104 0.79 -19.12 9.71
C VAL A 104 0.12 -17.79 9.34
N TYR A 105 -0.52 -17.73 8.17
CA TYR A 105 -1.23 -16.57 7.67
C TYR A 105 -2.59 -17.02 7.13
N ASN A 106 -3.62 -16.18 7.30
CA ASN A 106 -4.92 -16.36 6.67
C ASN A 106 -5.55 -15.01 6.38
N TRP A 107 -5.96 -14.79 5.14
CA TRP A 107 -6.81 -13.66 4.75
C TRP A 107 -8.06 -14.24 4.09
N THR A 108 -9.21 -13.94 4.68
CA THR A 108 -10.53 -14.39 4.21
C THR A 108 -11.43 -13.18 4.06
N GLU A 109 -12.24 -13.14 2.99
CA GLU A 109 -13.28 -12.14 2.80
C GLU A 109 -14.61 -12.83 2.51
N ASP A 110 -15.54 -12.71 3.46
CA ASP A 110 -16.87 -13.30 3.40
C ASP A 110 -17.91 -12.22 3.08
N TYR A 111 -18.67 -12.42 2.00
CA TYR A 111 -19.72 -11.50 1.54
C TYR A 111 -21.05 -12.24 1.34
N PRO A 112 -22.21 -11.65 1.65
CA PRO A 112 -22.43 -10.50 2.52
C PRO A 112 -22.38 -10.93 4.00
N THR A 113 -21.40 -10.45 4.77
CA THR A 113 -21.27 -10.75 6.20
C THR A 113 -20.69 -9.54 6.96
N ALA A 114 -21.29 -9.20 8.10
CA ALA A 114 -20.71 -8.19 8.99
C ALA A 114 -19.34 -8.64 9.51
N SER A 115 -18.36 -7.74 9.49
CA SER A 115 -16.96 -8.07 9.81
C SER A 115 -16.39 -9.20 8.94
N GLY A 116 -16.78 -9.22 7.66
CA GLY A 116 -16.47 -10.30 6.71
C GLY A 116 -15.03 -10.32 6.21
N SER A 117 -14.29 -9.21 6.25
CA SER A 117 -12.86 -9.20 5.93
C SER A 117 -12.05 -9.53 7.18
N ASN A 118 -11.33 -10.65 7.18
CA ASN A 118 -10.58 -11.16 8.33
C ASN A 118 -9.14 -11.51 7.94
N ILE A 119 -8.17 -10.91 8.64
CA ILE A 119 -6.74 -11.24 8.50
C ILE A 119 -6.20 -11.78 9.83
N PHE A 120 -5.58 -12.94 9.78
CA PHE A 120 -4.94 -13.58 10.92
C PHE A 120 -3.47 -13.87 10.61
N LYS A 121 -2.59 -13.41 11.51
CA LYS A 121 -1.15 -13.71 11.51
C LYS A 121 -0.81 -14.46 12.80
N SER A 122 -0.27 -15.66 12.68
CA SER A 122 0.18 -16.48 13.82
C SER A 122 1.41 -15.85 14.50
N PRO A 123 1.66 -16.07 15.81
CA PRO A 123 2.95 -15.70 16.44
C PRO A 123 4.17 -16.28 15.71
N ARG A 124 3.98 -17.38 14.97
CA ARG A 124 5.02 -18.01 14.13
C ARG A 124 5.42 -17.17 12.93
N PHE A 125 4.53 -16.29 12.44
CA PHE A 125 4.83 -15.41 11.32
C PHE A 125 6.03 -14.50 11.63
N SER A 126 6.05 -13.89 12.82
CA SER A 126 7.21 -13.11 13.27
C SER A 126 8.34 -13.99 13.81
N SER A 127 8.03 -14.95 14.69
CA SER A 127 9.07 -15.69 15.41
C SER A 127 9.82 -16.75 14.59
N TRP A 128 9.20 -17.34 13.57
CA TRP A 128 9.84 -18.37 12.72
C TRP A 128 10.24 -17.82 11.35
N PHE A 129 9.44 -16.91 10.80
CA PHE A 129 9.61 -16.41 9.43
C PHE A 129 10.05 -14.94 9.37
N SER A 130 10.33 -14.30 10.50
CA SER A 130 10.80 -12.90 10.55
C SER A 130 9.89 -11.93 9.77
N ASN A 131 8.58 -12.16 9.84
CA ASN A 131 7.54 -11.40 9.15
C ASN A 131 7.53 -11.52 7.62
N VAL A 132 8.21 -12.51 7.02
CA VAL A 132 8.18 -12.76 5.57
C VAL A 132 8.08 -14.26 5.27
N LEU A 133 7.02 -14.66 4.57
CA LEU A 133 6.81 -16.03 4.10
C LEU A 133 6.96 -16.08 2.57
N ILE A 134 7.90 -16.88 2.07
CA ILE A 134 8.17 -17.01 0.62
C ILE A 134 7.95 -18.46 0.19
N SER A 135 7.19 -18.65 -0.88
CA SER A 135 7.02 -19.92 -1.57
C SER A 135 7.39 -19.74 -3.03
N SER A 136 8.39 -20.48 -3.52
CA SER A 136 8.88 -20.37 -4.90
C SER A 136 8.85 -21.72 -5.61
N SER A 137 8.50 -21.72 -6.88
CA SER A 137 8.59 -22.88 -7.76
C SER A 137 9.11 -22.46 -9.14
N HIS A 138 9.73 -23.39 -9.86
CA HIS A 138 10.15 -23.17 -11.23
C HIS A 138 10.00 -24.45 -12.05
N SER A 139 9.75 -24.30 -13.34
CA SER A 139 9.74 -25.39 -14.32
C SER A 139 10.22 -24.88 -15.67
N GLY A 140 11.38 -25.36 -16.12
CA GLY A 140 12.02 -24.84 -17.32
C GLY A 140 12.32 -23.35 -17.19
N GLN A 141 11.77 -22.56 -18.11
CA GLN A 141 11.91 -21.09 -18.17
C GLN A 141 10.89 -20.36 -17.30
N PHE A 142 9.90 -21.05 -16.73
CA PHE A 142 8.86 -20.42 -15.93
C PHE A 142 9.25 -20.41 -14.45
N HIS A 143 9.28 -19.22 -13.85
CA HIS A 143 9.53 -18.99 -12.44
C HIS A 143 8.30 -18.36 -11.79
N SER A 144 7.96 -18.79 -10.58
CA SER A 144 6.88 -18.21 -9.78
C SER A 144 7.31 -18.09 -8.32
N SER A 145 7.05 -16.95 -7.69
CA SER A 145 7.27 -16.72 -6.27
C SER A 145 6.09 -16.00 -5.64
N LEU A 146 5.51 -16.59 -4.59
CA LEU A 146 4.47 -15.99 -3.76
C LEU A 146 5.09 -15.59 -2.42
N MET A 147 4.97 -14.32 -2.07
CA MET A 147 5.47 -13.72 -0.85
C MET A 147 4.32 -13.11 -0.05
N VAL A 148 4.34 -13.28 1.27
CA VAL A 148 3.47 -12.57 2.22
C VAL A 148 4.37 -11.96 3.29
N GLY A 149 4.30 -10.65 3.48
CA GLY A 149 5.23 -9.95 4.36
C GLY A 149 4.70 -8.64 4.93
N ASP A 150 5.32 -8.19 6.01
CA ASP A 150 5.08 -6.88 6.63
C ASP A 150 6.27 -5.94 6.34
N GLY A 151 6.60 -5.66 5.09
CA GLY A 151 7.75 -4.79 4.77
C GLY A 151 8.62 -5.33 3.66
N ILE A 152 8.00 -5.61 2.52
CA ILE A 152 8.66 -6.08 1.31
C ILE A 152 9.10 -4.84 0.52
N ARG A 153 10.39 -4.74 0.13
CA ARG A 153 10.82 -3.72 -0.84
C ARG A 153 10.19 -4.02 -2.19
N THR A 154 9.33 -3.13 -2.66
CA THR A 154 8.55 -3.35 -3.89
C THR A 154 8.44 -2.08 -4.71
N THR A 155 8.86 -2.14 -5.97
CA THR A 155 8.67 -1.07 -6.96
C THR A 155 8.09 -1.65 -8.24
N LEU A 156 6.95 -1.12 -8.69
CA LEU A 156 6.41 -1.40 -10.01
C LEU A 156 6.93 -0.37 -11.02
N THR A 157 6.75 0.91 -10.72
CA THR A 157 7.33 2.05 -11.43
C THR A 157 7.45 3.25 -10.49
N PRO A 158 8.33 4.23 -10.79
CA PRO A 158 8.45 5.45 -9.98
C PRO A 158 7.15 6.26 -9.88
N LEU A 159 6.33 6.32 -10.94
CA LEU A 159 5.09 7.11 -10.88
C LEU A 159 3.90 6.35 -10.30
N THR A 160 3.90 5.00 -10.22
CA THR A 160 2.70 4.25 -9.79
C THR A 160 2.78 3.59 -8.43
N PHE A 161 3.90 2.93 -8.11
CA PHE A 161 4.06 2.20 -6.86
C PHE A 161 5.55 1.97 -6.56
N SER A 162 6.05 2.59 -5.49
CA SER A 162 7.40 2.40 -4.98
C SER A 162 7.35 2.47 -3.46
N LYS A 163 7.64 1.35 -2.80
CA LYS A 163 7.64 1.26 -1.35
C LYS A 163 8.92 0.64 -0.83
N PRO A 164 9.62 1.25 0.14
CA PRO A 164 10.67 0.58 0.88
C PRO A 164 10.10 -0.61 1.66
N ARG A 165 8.87 -0.47 2.18
CA ARG A 165 8.23 -1.46 3.07
C ARG A 165 6.76 -1.67 2.73
N PHE A 166 6.49 -2.51 1.74
CA PHE A 166 5.14 -2.95 1.40
C PHE A 166 4.64 -4.06 2.34
N ASP A 167 3.52 -3.81 3.01
CA ASP A 167 2.80 -4.81 3.80
C ASP A 167 1.70 -5.46 2.97
N GLY A 168 1.80 -6.75 2.69
CA GLY A 168 0.79 -7.47 1.92
C GLY A 168 1.28 -8.76 1.30
N VAL A 169 0.68 -9.08 0.15
CA VAL A 169 1.00 -10.26 -0.66
C VAL A 169 1.56 -9.78 -2.00
N GLN A 170 2.69 -10.36 -2.40
CA GLN A 170 3.31 -10.16 -3.72
C GLN A 170 3.42 -11.52 -4.42
N TRP A 171 2.98 -11.60 -5.67
CA TRP A 171 3.13 -12.78 -6.51
C TRP A 171 3.82 -12.42 -7.82
N ASP A 172 5.04 -12.91 -7.97
CA ASP A 172 5.85 -12.72 -9.16
C ASP A 172 5.84 -13.96 -10.03
N MET A 173 5.71 -13.75 -11.34
CA MET A 173 5.84 -14.75 -12.38
C MET A 173 6.78 -14.23 -13.46
N MET A 174 7.69 -15.08 -13.91
CA MET A 174 8.66 -14.69 -14.94
C MET A 174 8.89 -15.84 -15.93
N SER A 175 9.08 -15.46 -17.19
CA SER A 175 9.57 -16.29 -18.29
C SER A 175 10.58 -15.51 -19.12
N ASP A 176 11.20 -16.12 -20.12
CA ASP A 176 12.17 -15.45 -21.01
C ASP A 176 11.64 -14.16 -21.65
N LYS A 177 10.33 -14.08 -21.91
CA LYS A 177 9.71 -12.96 -22.63
C LYS A 177 8.75 -12.12 -21.79
N TYR A 178 8.14 -12.72 -20.77
CA TYR A 178 7.06 -12.10 -20.00
C TYR A 178 7.40 -12.09 -18.52
N ALA A 179 7.17 -10.96 -17.87
CA ALA A 179 7.16 -10.83 -16.42
C ALA A 179 5.79 -10.30 -15.96
N LEU A 180 5.30 -10.80 -14.84
CA LEU A 180 4.06 -10.38 -14.21
C LEU A 180 4.26 -10.33 -12.69
N THR A 181 3.98 -9.19 -12.09
CA THR A 181 3.93 -9.01 -10.64
C THR A 181 2.50 -8.63 -10.25
N LEU A 182 1.94 -9.28 -9.24
CA LEU A 182 0.64 -8.98 -8.65
C LEU A 182 0.83 -8.61 -7.17
N LEU A 183 0.24 -7.50 -6.73
CA LEU A 183 0.24 -7.08 -5.33
C LEU A 183 -1.19 -7.01 -4.80
N THR A 184 -1.38 -7.37 -3.53
CA THR A 184 -2.65 -7.14 -2.84
C THR A 184 -2.45 -6.92 -1.34
N SER A 185 -3.23 -6.00 -0.76
CA SER A 185 -3.19 -5.72 0.67
C SER A 185 -4.48 -5.09 1.16
N ARG A 186 -4.87 -5.36 2.42
CA ARG A 186 -5.89 -4.57 3.12
C ARG A 186 -5.20 -3.40 3.80
N ILE A 187 -4.96 -2.34 3.03
CA ILE A 187 -4.07 -1.23 3.39
C ILE A 187 -4.54 -0.41 4.59
N ASN A 188 -5.83 -0.46 4.94
CA ASN A 188 -6.31 0.18 6.17
C ASN A 188 -5.98 -0.62 7.44
N ASN A 189 -5.59 -1.89 7.32
CA ASN A 189 -5.05 -2.73 8.38
C ASN A 189 -4.58 -4.09 7.84
N THR A 190 -3.28 -4.33 7.78
CA THR A 190 -2.70 -5.59 7.27
C THR A 190 -2.77 -6.76 8.26
N GLY A 191 -3.47 -6.59 9.39
CA GLY A 191 -3.52 -7.53 10.50
C GLY A 191 -2.33 -7.35 11.45
N VAL A 192 -2.54 -7.69 12.72
CA VAL A 192 -1.49 -7.70 13.74
C VAL A 192 -1.11 -9.15 14.02
N VAL A 193 0.18 -9.40 14.28
CA VAL A 193 0.64 -10.72 14.74
C VAL A 193 -0.03 -11.03 16.07
N ALA A 194 -0.80 -12.12 16.10
CA ALA A 194 -1.49 -12.58 17.29
C ALA A 194 -0.50 -12.84 18.43
N GLY A 195 -0.88 -12.49 19.66
CA GLY A 195 -0.07 -12.75 20.86
C GLY A 195 0.02 -14.23 21.19
N VAL A 196 -1.05 -14.98 20.93
CA VAL A 196 -1.11 -16.44 21.06
C VAL A 196 -1.78 -17.10 19.86
N ALA A 197 -1.44 -18.36 19.59
CA ALA A 197 -1.88 -19.08 18.39
C ALA A 197 -3.40 -19.29 18.24
N GLY A 198 -4.19 -19.00 19.28
CA GLY A 198 -5.65 -19.16 19.30
C GLY A 198 -6.46 -17.86 19.23
N GLU A 199 -5.81 -16.70 19.11
CA GLU A 199 -6.52 -15.42 18.96
C GLU A 199 -7.28 -15.34 17.63
N ALA A 200 -8.37 -14.56 17.62
CA ALA A 200 -9.11 -14.26 16.40
C ALA A 200 -8.30 -13.32 15.50
N GLY A 201 -8.55 -13.40 14.19
CA GLY A 201 -8.01 -12.42 13.25
C GLY A 201 -8.64 -11.04 13.42
N VAL A 202 -8.00 -10.04 12.82
CA VAL A 202 -8.49 -8.66 12.78
C VAL A 202 -9.55 -8.54 11.70
N LYS A 203 -10.76 -8.12 12.10
CA LYS A 203 -11.94 -8.10 11.24
C LYS A 203 -12.45 -6.68 10.95
N PHE A 204 -12.95 -6.46 9.73
CA PHE A 204 -13.57 -5.21 9.32
C PHE A 204 -14.83 -5.41 8.48
N SER A 205 -15.78 -4.49 8.66
CA SER A 205 -16.95 -4.37 7.79
C SER A 205 -16.67 -3.41 6.64
N THR A 206 -16.17 -2.22 6.97
CA THR A 206 -15.67 -1.20 6.04
C THR A 206 -14.15 -1.25 6.06
N PHE A 207 -13.52 -1.45 4.92
CA PHE A 207 -12.07 -1.57 4.79
C PHE A 207 -11.61 -1.05 3.43
N THR A 208 -10.30 -0.92 3.23
CA THR A 208 -9.73 -0.53 1.93
C THR A 208 -8.78 -1.61 1.48
N ASN A 209 -9.07 -2.16 0.30
CA ASN A 209 -8.17 -3.09 -0.36
C ASN A 209 -7.41 -2.36 -1.46
N MET A 210 -6.15 -2.72 -1.59
CA MET A 210 -5.28 -2.36 -2.69
C MET A 210 -5.04 -3.59 -3.54
N TRP A 211 -5.11 -3.41 -4.86
CA TRP A 211 -4.66 -4.36 -5.85
C TRP A 211 -3.75 -3.65 -6.84
N ALA A 212 -2.62 -4.27 -7.15
CA ALA A 212 -1.74 -3.80 -8.20
C ALA A 212 -1.28 -4.95 -9.10
N ALA A 213 -0.95 -4.60 -10.34
CA ALA A 213 -0.39 -5.53 -11.31
C ALA A 213 0.60 -4.78 -12.21
N LYS A 214 1.75 -5.38 -12.48
CA LYS A 214 2.67 -4.95 -13.54
C LYS A 214 2.95 -6.12 -14.46
N GLY A 215 2.64 -5.95 -15.74
CA GLY A 215 3.00 -6.89 -16.79
C GLY A 215 4.04 -6.26 -17.71
N GLN A 216 5.12 -6.98 -18.00
CA GLN A 216 6.18 -6.53 -18.90
C GLN A 216 6.43 -7.56 -19.99
N VAL A 217 6.68 -7.06 -21.20
CA VAL A 217 7.05 -7.86 -22.37
C VAL A 217 8.39 -7.38 -22.91
N SER A 218 9.33 -8.32 -23.05
CA SER A 218 10.58 -8.08 -23.78
C SER A 218 10.34 -8.27 -25.29
N ILE A 219 10.65 -7.25 -26.09
CA ILE A 219 10.52 -7.27 -27.54
C ILE A 219 11.93 -7.23 -28.15
N GLY A 220 12.42 -8.41 -28.55
CA GLY A 220 13.82 -8.59 -28.92
C GLY A 220 14.73 -8.40 -27.70
N ASP A 221 16.01 -8.14 -27.98
CA ASP A 221 17.03 -7.98 -26.93
C ASP A 221 17.25 -6.50 -26.54
N PHE A 222 16.51 -5.58 -27.18
CA PHE A 222 16.74 -4.14 -27.10
C PHE A 222 15.59 -3.36 -26.49
N SER A 223 14.41 -3.96 -26.26
CA SER A 223 13.27 -3.20 -25.73
C SER A 223 12.39 -3.96 -24.76
N ASN A 224 11.88 -3.23 -23.78
CA ASN A 224 10.93 -3.66 -22.77
C ASN A 224 9.75 -2.69 -22.76
N VAL A 225 8.54 -3.24 -22.72
CA VAL A 225 7.31 -2.45 -22.61
C VAL A 225 6.47 -3.02 -21.48
N GLY A 226 5.99 -2.15 -20.60
CA GLY A 226 5.24 -2.47 -19.41
C GLY A 226 3.86 -1.81 -19.38
N LEU A 227 2.91 -2.50 -18.76
CA LEU A 227 1.64 -1.93 -18.32
C LEU A 227 1.52 -2.12 -16.81
N THR A 228 1.13 -1.06 -16.12
CA THR A 228 0.97 -1.06 -14.68
C THR A 228 -0.45 -0.63 -14.30
N PHE A 229 -1.03 -1.30 -13.32
CA PHE A 229 -2.32 -1.01 -12.71
C PHE A 229 -2.12 -0.95 -11.21
N VAL A 230 -2.60 0.11 -10.56
CA VAL A 230 -2.64 0.21 -9.10
C VAL A 230 -4.00 0.76 -8.72
N ASN A 231 -4.69 0.14 -7.77
CA ASN A 231 -5.98 0.62 -7.29
C ASN A 231 -6.10 0.38 -5.79
N ALA A 232 -6.52 1.40 -5.05
CA ALA A 232 -7.05 1.24 -3.71
C ALA A 232 -8.46 1.79 -3.62
N ALA A 233 -9.36 1.03 -3.00
CA ALA A 233 -10.77 1.38 -2.95
C ALA A 233 -11.43 0.86 -1.68
N HIS A 234 -12.34 1.66 -1.13
CA HIS A 234 -13.18 1.26 -0.01
C HIS A 234 -14.14 0.14 -0.41
N MET A 235 -14.21 -0.89 0.45
CA MET A 235 -15.05 -2.06 0.30
C MET A 235 -15.94 -2.22 1.53
N ASN A 236 -17.11 -2.82 1.33
CA ASN A 236 -18.11 -3.11 2.34
C ASN A 236 -18.49 -4.59 2.30
N SER A 237 -18.13 -5.33 3.36
CA SER A 237 -18.48 -6.76 3.46
C SER A 237 -19.95 -7.01 3.78
N ASN A 238 -20.72 -5.99 4.20
CA ASN A 238 -22.15 -6.15 4.50
C ASN A 238 -23.04 -6.32 3.25
N ILE A 239 -22.52 -6.04 2.07
CA ILE A 239 -23.24 -6.18 0.80
C ILE A 239 -22.62 -7.29 -0.05
N PRO A 240 -23.34 -7.82 -1.06
CA PRO A 240 -22.76 -8.80 -1.98
C PRO A 240 -21.46 -8.31 -2.62
N PHE A 241 -20.50 -9.21 -2.84
CA PHE A 241 -19.22 -8.87 -3.47
C PHE A 241 -19.40 -8.17 -4.82
N GLY A 242 -20.39 -8.58 -5.63
CA GLY A 242 -20.68 -7.97 -6.93
C GLY A 242 -21.23 -6.54 -6.87
N ASP A 243 -21.72 -6.09 -5.71
CA ASP A 243 -22.22 -4.73 -5.51
C ASP A 243 -21.10 -3.78 -5.04
N ASN A 244 -19.94 -4.33 -4.65
CA ASN A 244 -18.74 -3.53 -4.40
C ASN A 244 -18.13 -3.05 -5.73
N SER A 245 -17.32 -1.98 -5.66
CA SER A 245 -16.73 -1.36 -6.85
C SER A 245 -15.25 -1.06 -6.64
N LEU A 246 -14.43 -1.27 -7.68
CA LEU A 246 -13.04 -0.79 -7.73
C LEU A 246 -12.92 0.74 -7.73
N LYS A 247 -14.05 1.46 -7.85
CA LYS A 247 -14.15 2.91 -7.64
C LYS A 247 -14.44 3.28 -6.18
N GLY A 248 -14.48 2.27 -5.32
CA GLY A 248 -14.83 2.36 -3.91
C GLY A 248 -16.32 2.56 -3.68
N GLN A 249 -16.71 2.47 -2.41
CA GLN A 249 -18.05 2.69 -1.90
C GLN A 249 -17.98 3.28 -0.49
N LEU A 250 -18.95 4.14 -0.13
CA LEU A 250 -19.06 4.63 1.23
C LEU A 250 -19.91 3.66 2.05
N SER A 251 -19.43 3.34 3.26
CA SER A 251 -20.14 2.48 4.21
C SER A 251 -19.81 2.86 5.64
N GLY A 252 -20.60 2.33 6.59
CA GLY A 252 -20.41 2.64 8.01
C GLY A 252 -20.54 4.15 8.29
N PRO A 253 -19.71 4.72 9.19
CA PRO A 253 -19.76 6.13 9.55
C PRO A 253 -19.66 7.13 8.37
N MET A 254 -18.95 6.76 7.30
CA MET A 254 -18.80 7.63 6.12
C MET A 254 -20.12 7.85 5.38
N ASN A 255 -21.01 6.85 5.34
CA ASN A 255 -22.31 6.94 4.64
C ASN A 255 -23.51 7.08 5.57
N ASN A 256 -23.32 7.03 6.88
CA ASN A 256 -24.38 7.27 7.87
C ASN A 256 -24.72 8.77 7.92
N ASP A 257 -25.97 9.15 8.15
CA ASP A 257 -26.46 10.55 8.13
C ASP A 257 -26.38 11.21 6.74
N PHE A 258 -26.78 12.49 6.68
CA PHE A 258 -26.93 13.29 5.46
C PHE A 258 -25.92 14.44 5.39
N VAL A 259 -25.63 14.90 4.16
CA VAL A 259 -24.92 16.17 3.94
C VAL A 259 -25.89 17.31 4.23
N ARG A 260 -25.57 18.14 5.22
CA ARG A 260 -26.37 19.30 5.65
C ARG A 260 -25.72 20.61 5.25
N SER A 261 -24.40 20.63 5.09
CA SER A 261 -23.69 21.82 4.63
C SER A 261 -22.53 21.45 3.72
N ILE A 262 -22.32 22.26 2.70
CA ILE A 262 -21.14 22.19 1.83
C ILE A 262 -20.44 23.54 1.89
N ILE A 263 -19.14 23.52 2.16
CA ILE A 263 -18.32 24.71 2.29
C ILE A 263 -17.28 24.69 1.17
N VAL A 264 -17.25 25.73 0.37
CA VAL A 264 -16.28 25.91 -0.72
C VAL A 264 -15.33 27.04 -0.38
N ARG A 265 -14.02 26.78 -0.43
CA ARG A 265 -12.98 27.80 -0.33
C ARG A 265 -12.36 28.05 -1.68
N ILE A 266 -12.18 29.32 -2.00
CA ILE A 266 -11.52 29.79 -3.22
C ILE A 266 -10.39 30.71 -2.77
N SER A 267 -9.16 30.36 -3.11
CA SER A 267 -7.96 31.13 -2.79
C SER A 267 -7.09 31.31 -4.01
N ASP A 268 -6.07 32.15 -3.88
CA ASP A 268 -4.92 32.20 -4.76
C ASP A 268 -4.18 30.84 -4.74
N ASP A 269 -3.71 30.34 -5.90
CA ASP A 269 -2.92 29.09 -5.98
C ASP A 269 -1.41 29.36 -5.83
N SER A 270 -0.97 30.59 -6.11
CA SER A 270 0.42 31.07 -5.95
C SER A 270 0.49 32.30 -5.03
N PRO A 271 0.05 32.19 -3.76
CA PRO A 271 -0.11 33.34 -2.86
C PRO A 271 1.19 34.12 -2.57
N GLU A 272 2.36 33.51 -2.80
CA GLU A 272 3.69 34.07 -2.51
C GLU A 272 4.04 35.28 -3.40
N ASP A 273 3.44 35.38 -4.59
CA ASP A 273 3.73 36.48 -5.51
C ASP A 273 2.95 37.77 -5.20
N GLY A 274 1.88 37.66 -4.40
CA GLY A 274 1.03 38.75 -3.96
C GLY A 274 0.28 39.50 -5.08
N GLU A 275 0.18 38.94 -6.28
CA GLU A 275 -0.41 39.60 -7.45
C GLU A 275 -1.25 38.64 -8.30
N GLY A 276 -2.52 38.98 -8.53
CA GLY A 276 -3.33 38.33 -9.57
C GLY A 276 -4.01 37.03 -9.14
N GLY A 277 -4.53 36.98 -7.92
CA GLY A 277 -5.23 35.81 -7.40
C GLY A 277 -6.65 35.58 -7.95
N ALA A 278 -7.35 34.65 -7.33
CA ALA A 278 -8.63 34.11 -7.78
C ALA A 278 -9.75 35.16 -7.90
N LEU A 279 -10.45 35.13 -9.03
CA LEU A 279 -11.62 35.96 -9.28
C LEU A 279 -12.90 35.12 -9.37
N LEU A 280 -13.83 35.31 -8.43
CA LEU A 280 -15.16 34.71 -8.45
C LEU A 280 -16.19 35.70 -9.00
N SER A 281 -16.85 35.33 -10.09
CA SER A 281 -17.93 36.15 -10.69
C SER A 281 -19.33 35.67 -10.33
N ARG A 282 -19.55 34.34 -10.26
CA ARG A 282 -20.87 33.75 -10.02
C ARG A 282 -20.74 32.33 -9.46
N TRP A 283 -21.73 31.90 -8.69
CA TRP A 283 -21.92 30.51 -8.25
C TRP A 283 -23.30 29.99 -8.67
N ARG A 284 -23.42 28.67 -8.73
CA ARG A 284 -24.65 27.90 -8.91
C ARG A 284 -24.56 26.61 -8.11
N ILE A 285 -25.69 26.09 -7.67
CA ILE A 285 -25.78 24.78 -7.02
C ILE A 285 -26.90 23.98 -7.68
N PHE A 286 -26.64 22.68 -7.88
CA PHE A 286 -27.61 21.76 -8.45
C PHE A 286 -27.77 20.55 -7.52
N ALA A 287 -29.02 20.16 -7.27
CA ALA A 287 -29.37 18.92 -6.56
C ALA A 287 -30.00 17.96 -7.58
N ASN A 288 -29.47 16.75 -7.70
CA ASN A 288 -29.93 15.76 -8.69
C ASN A 288 -30.02 16.29 -10.15
N GLY A 289 -29.24 17.32 -10.49
CA GLY A 289 -29.23 17.97 -11.81
C GLY A 289 -30.19 19.16 -11.98
N VAL A 290 -31.04 19.45 -10.99
CA VAL A 290 -31.95 20.61 -10.96
C VAL A 290 -31.27 21.78 -10.24
N GLU A 291 -31.43 23.02 -10.73
CA GLU A 291 -30.77 24.21 -10.18
C GLU A 291 -31.51 24.74 -8.93
N HIS A 292 -30.79 24.86 -7.80
CA HIS A 292 -31.30 25.32 -6.50
C HIS A 292 -30.55 26.57 -5.97
N THR A 293 -30.14 27.44 -6.89
CA THR A 293 -29.36 28.65 -6.52
C THR A 293 -30.19 29.68 -5.75
N ASP A 294 -31.52 29.66 -5.91
CA ASP A 294 -32.42 30.66 -5.31
C ASP A 294 -32.85 30.31 -3.88
N ASP A 295 -32.99 29.02 -3.57
CA ASP A 295 -33.33 28.47 -2.24
C ASP A 295 -32.07 28.13 -1.43
N ILE A 296 -31.08 27.43 -2.01
CA ILE A 296 -29.81 27.11 -1.34
C ILE A 296 -28.78 28.21 -1.61
N ALA A 297 -29.06 29.42 -1.14
CA ALA A 297 -28.15 30.55 -1.28
C ALA A 297 -26.96 30.46 -0.30
N PRO A 298 -25.69 30.61 -0.75
CA PRO A 298 -24.55 30.50 0.15
C PRO A 298 -24.37 31.78 0.98
N VAL A 299 -23.89 31.58 2.21
CA VAL A 299 -23.27 32.66 2.98
C VAL A 299 -21.87 32.90 2.41
N VAL A 300 -21.59 34.12 1.97
CA VAL A 300 -20.31 34.52 1.37
C VAL A 300 -19.48 35.30 2.37
N GLU A 301 -18.32 34.76 2.73
CA GLU A 301 -17.36 35.36 3.66
C GLU A 301 -15.99 35.55 3.01
N GLY A 302 -15.26 36.58 3.43
CA GLY A 302 -13.94 36.90 2.88
C GLY A 302 -13.96 37.44 1.45
N GLY A 303 -12.76 37.61 0.90
CA GLY A 303 -12.51 38.23 -0.40
C GLY A 303 -12.85 39.73 -0.48
N PHE A 304 -12.28 40.40 -1.47
CA PHE A 304 -12.51 41.80 -1.75
C PHE A 304 -13.52 41.98 -2.89
N ARG A 305 -14.66 42.62 -2.61
CA ARG A 305 -15.70 42.86 -3.62
C ARG A 305 -15.35 44.08 -4.47
N ARG A 306 -15.14 43.90 -5.76
CA ARG A 306 -14.86 44.98 -6.71
C ARG A 306 -15.52 44.73 -8.05
N ARG A 307 -16.22 45.73 -8.60
CA ARG A 307 -16.77 45.70 -9.98
C ARG A 307 -17.64 44.46 -10.31
N GLY A 308 -18.34 43.89 -9.33
CA GLY A 308 -19.22 42.74 -9.53
C GLY A 308 -18.54 41.37 -9.47
N VAL A 309 -17.24 41.33 -9.14
CA VAL A 309 -16.49 40.10 -8.81
C VAL A 309 -16.00 40.15 -7.37
N ILE A 310 -15.67 38.99 -6.82
CA ILE A 310 -15.01 38.83 -5.53
C ILE A 310 -13.60 38.31 -5.81
N GLU A 311 -12.61 39.03 -5.31
CA GLU A 311 -11.18 38.75 -5.51
C GLU A 311 -10.59 38.15 -4.22
N ALA A 312 -9.80 37.08 -4.35
CA ALA A 312 -8.99 36.50 -3.30
C ALA A 312 -7.54 36.45 -3.80
N SER A 313 -6.68 37.33 -3.29
CA SER A 313 -5.27 37.42 -3.70
C SER A 313 -4.34 37.32 -2.50
N GLY A 314 -3.17 36.72 -2.71
CA GLY A 314 -2.24 36.43 -1.63
C GLY A 314 -2.90 35.52 -0.59
N THR A 315 -2.91 35.95 0.68
CA THR A 315 -3.50 35.15 1.77
C THR A 315 -5.02 35.29 1.91
N ASP A 316 -5.68 36.11 1.08
CA ASP A 316 -7.13 36.28 1.14
C ASP A 316 -7.86 35.03 0.61
N VAL A 317 -9.00 34.71 1.22
CA VAL A 317 -9.81 33.53 0.86
C VAL A 317 -11.28 33.94 0.76
N ILE A 318 -11.99 33.44 -0.25
CA ILE A 318 -13.44 33.51 -0.37
C ILE A 318 -14.01 32.19 0.13
N THR A 319 -14.95 32.25 1.07
CA THR A 319 -15.68 31.07 1.57
C THR A 319 -17.15 31.18 1.19
N LEU A 320 -17.68 30.15 0.53
CA LEU A 320 -19.10 29.98 0.22
C LEU A 320 -19.63 28.83 1.08
N THR A 321 -20.56 29.11 1.99
CA THR A 321 -21.20 28.09 2.83
C THR A 321 -22.64 27.87 2.39
N PHE A 322 -22.90 26.73 1.75
CA PHE A 322 -24.23 26.29 1.33
C PHE A 322 -24.87 25.45 2.43
N ASN A 323 -26.09 25.81 2.84
CA ASN A 323 -26.90 25.03 3.77
C ASN A 323 -27.90 24.17 2.99
N ILE A 324 -27.62 22.88 2.89
CA ILE A 324 -28.41 21.93 2.08
C ILE A 324 -29.81 21.71 2.67
N GLU A 325 -29.99 21.98 3.97
CA GLU A 325 -31.30 21.90 4.63
C GLU A 325 -32.28 22.99 4.16
N ASP A 326 -31.80 24.04 3.48
CA ASP A 326 -32.65 25.09 2.90
C ASP A 326 -33.31 24.67 1.57
N PHE A 327 -33.02 23.46 1.07
CA PHE A 327 -33.64 22.89 -0.12
C PHE A 327 -35.17 22.98 -0.08
N SER A 328 -35.74 23.50 -1.16
CA SER A 328 -37.19 23.54 -1.38
C SER A 328 -37.53 22.89 -2.72
N PRO A 329 -38.39 21.86 -2.74
CA PRO A 329 -38.70 21.14 -3.97
C PRO A 329 -39.41 22.05 -4.99
N THR A 330 -38.97 21.98 -6.24
CA THR A 330 -39.55 22.68 -7.39
C THR A 330 -40.40 21.74 -8.24
N VAL A 331 -41.00 22.26 -9.31
CA VAL A 331 -41.80 21.44 -10.24
C VAL A 331 -40.96 20.48 -11.09
N ASP A 332 -39.65 20.74 -11.18
CA ASP A 332 -38.71 19.93 -11.98
C ASP A 332 -38.02 18.85 -11.12
N ASP A 333 -38.22 18.86 -9.79
CA ASP A 333 -37.66 17.89 -8.86
C ASP A 333 -38.47 16.59 -8.80
N GLU A 334 -37.75 15.47 -8.68
CA GLU A 334 -38.33 14.15 -8.40
C GLU A 334 -38.27 13.78 -6.91
N ILE A 335 -37.84 14.72 -6.05
CA ILE A 335 -37.63 14.52 -4.61
C ILE A 335 -38.36 15.62 -3.80
N ASP A 336 -38.79 15.28 -2.58
CA ASP A 336 -39.53 16.21 -1.71
C ASP A 336 -38.70 16.75 -0.52
N ASP A 337 -37.58 16.11 -0.18
CA ASP A 337 -36.73 16.42 0.98
C ASP A 337 -35.24 16.32 0.60
N PHE A 338 -34.39 17.18 1.18
CA PHE A 338 -32.95 17.18 0.96
C PHE A 338 -32.29 15.83 1.28
N ARG A 339 -32.89 15.02 2.16
CA ARG A 339 -32.44 13.67 2.52
C ARG A 339 -32.52 12.68 1.36
N GLU A 340 -33.25 13.02 0.30
CA GLU A 340 -33.40 12.21 -0.92
C GLU A 340 -32.42 12.65 -2.02
N ILE A 341 -31.59 13.67 -1.78
CA ILE A 341 -30.56 14.10 -2.73
C ILE A 341 -29.52 12.99 -2.94
N GLU A 342 -29.35 12.57 -4.18
CA GLU A 342 -28.36 11.57 -4.60
C GLU A 342 -26.99 12.20 -4.81
N HIS A 343 -26.95 13.44 -5.31
CA HIS A 343 -25.72 14.20 -5.50
C HIS A 343 -25.96 15.71 -5.56
N VAL A 344 -24.91 16.45 -5.19
CA VAL A 344 -24.85 17.91 -5.31
C VAL A 344 -23.71 18.31 -6.24
N GLU A 345 -24.01 19.20 -7.19
CA GLU A 345 -23.03 19.84 -8.08
C GLU A 345 -22.91 21.32 -7.77
N ILE A 346 -21.68 21.83 -7.74
CA ILE A 346 -21.41 23.25 -7.56
C ILE A 346 -20.77 23.78 -8.84
N GLY A 347 -21.37 24.85 -9.38
CA GLY A 347 -20.88 25.58 -10.53
C GLY A 347 -20.29 26.92 -10.11
N LEU A 348 -19.08 27.26 -10.57
CA LEU A 348 -18.37 28.50 -10.28
C LEU A 348 -17.89 29.16 -11.59
N VAL A 349 -18.05 30.47 -11.72
CA VAL A 349 -17.39 31.26 -12.77
C VAL A 349 -16.13 31.85 -12.18
N LEU A 350 -14.98 31.29 -12.57
CA LEU A 350 -13.66 31.61 -12.04
C LEU A 350 -12.74 32.18 -13.12
N ALA A 351 -11.77 33.00 -12.73
CA ALA A 351 -10.67 33.47 -13.56
C ALA A 351 -9.42 33.68 -12.69
N ASN A 352 -8.28 33.91 -13.33
CA ASN A 352 -6.94 34.06 -12.75
C ASN A 352 -6.39 32.79 -12.11
N ASP A 353 -5.43 32.93 -11.20
CA ASP A 353 -4.80 31.85 -10.45
C ASP A 353 -5.66 31.47 -9.24
N TYR A 354 -6.44 30.40 -9.39
CA TYR A 354 -7.41 29.96 -8.39
C TYR A 354 -7.12 28.54 -7.91
N LYS A 355 -7.33 28.32 -6.62
CA LYS A 355 -7.43 27.01 -5.98
C LYS A 355 -8.80 26.89 -5.33
N VAL A 356 -9.52 25.82 -5.66
CA VAL A 356 -10.84 25.53 -5.09
C VAL A 356 -10.77 24.28 -4.23
N GLU A 357 -11.22 24.42 -2.99
CA GLU A 357 -11.30 23.33 -2.03
C GLU A 357 -12.72 23.21 -1.48
N VAL A 358 -13.14 21.99 -1.16
CA VAL A 358 -14.49 21.71 -0.64
C VAL A 358 -14.43 20.93 0.66
N ALA A 359 -15.40 21.16 1.54
CA ALA A 359 -15.64 20.43 2.78
C ALA A 359 -17.14 20.26 3.05
N SER A 360 -17.50 19.44 4.04
CA SER A 360 -18.88 19.30 4.52
C SER A 360 -18.92 18.86 5.99
N ASN A 361 -20.12 18.76 6.56
CA ASN A 361 -20.35 18.11 7.85
C ASN A 361 -20.00 16.61 7.89
N LYS A 362 -19.73 15.98 6.74
CA LYS A 362 -19.28 14.58 6.61
C LYS A 362 -17.78 14.45 6.31
N GLN A 363 -17.09 15.54 6.06
CA GLN A 363 -15.66 15.59 5.72
C GLN A 363 -14.90 16.34 6.81
N THR A 364 -14.61 15.65 7.91
CA THR A 364 -14.10 16.27 9.13
C THR A 364 -12.80 15.65 9.62
N ASN A 365 -12.14 16.35 10.53
CA ASN A 365 -11.08 15.78 11.36
C ASN A 365 -11.65 15.07 12.60
N GLN A 366 -10.77 14.56 13.47
CA GLN A 366 -11.16 13.85 14.69
C GLN A 366 -11.96 14.70 15.70
N LEU A 367 -11.86 16.03 15.62
CA LEU A 367 -12.62 16.97 16.46
C LEU A 367 -13.97 17.37 15.84
N GLY A 368 -14.30 16.85 14.66
CA GLY A 368 -15.51 17.21 13.91
C GLY A 368 -15.41 18.53 13.15
N ALA A 369 -14.21 19.15 13.07
CA ALA A 369 -14.03 20.36 12.28
C ALA A 369 -13.92 20.00 10.78
N PRO A 370 -14.53 20.77 9.86
CA PRO A 370 -14.44 20.52 8.43
C PRO A 370 -13.00 20.55 7.93
N VAL A 371 -12.65 19.59 7.05
CA VAL A 371 -11.35 19.50 6.38
C VAL A 371 -11.57 19.77 4.91
N PHE A 372 -10.76 20.65 4.32
CA PHE A 372 -10.88 21.05 2.93
C PHE A 372 -10.02 20.15 2.05
N LEU A 373 -10.60 19.66 0.96
CA LEU A 373 -9.89 18.89 -0.06
C LEU A 373 -9.98 19.63 -1.39
N THR A 374 -8.86 19.72 -2.10
CA THR A 374 -8.79 20.38 -3.41
C THR A 374 -9.62 19.63 -4.44
N VAL A 375 -10.37 20.37 -5.27
CA VAL A 375 -11.23 19.81 -6.32
C VAL A 375 -10.95 20.37 -7.70
N LEU A 376 -10.32 21.54 -7.77
CA LEU A 376 -10.04 22.27 -9.00
C LEU A 376 -8.93 23.30 -8.74
N ARG A 377 -7.98 23.42 -9.67
CA ARG A 377 -6.95 24.48 -9.69
C ARG A 377 -6.89 25.17 -11.06
N ALA A 378 -6.27 26.33 -11.12
CA ALA A 378 -5.99 27.02 -12.37
C ALA A 378 -4.79 26.38 -13.09
N PRO A 379 -4.82 26.28 -14.42
CA PRO A 379 -3.66 25.82 -15.17
C PRO A 379 -2.59 26.92 -15.23
N GLY A 380 -1.68 26.89 -14.27
CA GLY A 380 -0.60 27.87 -14.12
C GLY A 380 -1.07 29.23 -13.58
N ASN A 381 -0.11 30.12 -13.33
CA ASN A 381 -0.35 31.39 -12.67
C ASN A 381 -0.81 32.50 -13.64
N VAL A 382 -2.11 32.54 -13.93
CA VAL A 382 -2.76 33.51 -14.83
C VAL A 382 -3.25 34.72 -14.05
N LYS A 383 -2.97 35.95 -14.52
CA LYS A 383 -3.27 37.19 -13.76
C LYS A 383 -4.17 38.20 -14.47
N ASP A 384 -4.47 37.98 -15.75
CA ASP A 384 -5.11 38.95 -16.65
C ASP A 384 -6.59 38.65 -16.97
N GLY A 385 -7.15 37.61 -16.35
CA GLY A 385 -8.52 37.15 -16.55
C GLY A 385 -8.75 36.37 -17.83
N ALA A 386 -7.70 36.06 -18.60
CA ALA A 386 -7.85 35.41 -19.91
C ALA A 386 -8.41 33.98 -19.82
N ASN A 387 -8.30 33.33 -18.67
CA ASN A 387 -8.79 31.98 -18.41
C ASN A 387 -10.21 31.94 -17.79
N GLN A 388 -10.99 33.02 -17.87
CA GLN A 388 -12.34 33.03 -17.28
C GLN A 388 -13.23 31.93 -17.85
N ALA A 389 -13.70 31.03 -16.99
CA ALA A 389 -14.53 29.90 -17.38
C ALA A 389 -15.55 29.50 -16.30
N PHE A 390 -16.61 28.80 -16.73
CA PHE A 390 -17.56 28.16 -15.84
C PHE A 390 -17.11 26.73 -15.56
N HIS A 391 -16.83 26.43 -14.30
CA HIS A 391 -16.38 25.14 -13.82
C HIS A 391 -17.47 24.50 -12.96
N THR A 392 -17.67 23.20 -13.12
CA THR A 392 -18.61 22.42 -12.32
C THR A 392 -17.90 21.24 -11.69
N PHE A 393 -18.17 20.98 -10.41
CA PHE A 393 -17.71 19.77 -9.75
C PHE A 393 -18.80 19.18 -8.86
N ARG A 394 -18.81 17.85 -8.78
CA ARG A 394 -19.66 17.10 -7.84
C ARG A 394 -18.99 17.04 -6.47
N TYR A 395 -19.76 17.29 -5.42
CA TYR A 395 -19.32 17.04 -4.06
C TYR A 395 -19.35 15.53 -3.74
N GLY A 396 -18.38 15.07 -2.96
CA GLY A 396 -18.34 13.71 -2.45
C GLY A 396 -17.10 13.43 -1.61
N LEU A 397 -17.19 12.40 -0.78
CA LEU A 397 -16.07 11.87 0.00
C LEU A 397 -15.19 10.97 -0.87
N PRO A 398 -13.85 11.03 -0.73
CA PRO A 398 -12.93 10.09 -1.36
C PRO A 398 -13.30 8.63 -1.10
N THR A 399 -13.39 7.82 -2.16
CA THR A 399 -13.71 6.39 -2.07
C THR A 399 -12.62 5.48 -2.63
N GLY A 400 -11.75 6.01 -3.49
CA GLY A 400 -10.64 5.25 -4.03
C GLY A 400 -9.76 6.06 -4.97
N ASN A 401 -8.57 5.54 -5.23
CA ASN A 401 -7.61 6.07 -6.18
C ASN A 401 -7.14 4.93 -7.11
N ARG A 402 -6.98 5.22 -8.40
CA ARG A 402 -6.51 4.26 -9.40
C ARG A 402 -5.51 4.89 -10.36
N LEU A 403 -4.43 4.18 -10.64
CA LEU A 403 -3.44 4.52 -11.64
C LEU A 403 -3.39 3.47 -12.74
N LEU A 404 -3.28 3.94 -13.97
CA LEU A 404 -2.97 3.14 -15.15
C LEU A 404 -1.72 3.70 -15.79
N GLY A 405 -0.65 2.90 -15.82
CA GLY A 405 0.65 3.27 -16.34
C GLY A 405 1.03 2.49 -17.58
N PHE A 406 1.77 3.14 -18.47
CA PHE A 406 2.52 2.54 -19.56
C PHE A 406 3.98 2.95 -19.40
N ASP A 407 4.89 1.99 -19.41
CA ASP A 407 6.33 2.24 -19.33
C ASP A 407 7.07 1.58 -20.49
N MET A 408 8.17 2.20 -20.91
CA MET A 408 9.05 1.64 -21.93
C MET A 408 10.52 1.90 -21.63
N SER A 409 11.36 0.92 -21.96
CA SER A 409 12.80 1.02 -21.97
C SER A 409 13.32 0.47 -23.30
N ILE A 410 14.10 1.26 -24.02
CA ILE A 410 14.74 0.88 -25.27
C ILE A 410 16.23 1.12 -25.11
N ASN A 411 17.05 0.13 -25.43
CA ASN A 411 18.50 0.17 -25.29
C ASN A 411 19.16 0.07 -26.66
N ASP A 412 20.16 0.91 -26.90
CA ASP A 412 21.04 0.87 -28.08
C ASP A 412 20.33 0.82 -29.46
N VAL A 413 19.21 1.55 -29.62
CA VAL A 413 18.55 1.67 -30.93
C VAL A 413 19.11 2.89 -31.65
N ALA A 414 19.88 2.66 -32.73
CA ALA A 414 20.65 3.70 -33.41
C ALA A 414 21.62 4.47 -32.48
N GLY A 415 22.10 3.80 -31.43
CA GLY A 415 22.95 4.37 -30.37
C GLY A 415 22.20 5.24 -29.36
N PHE A 416 20.86 5.19 -29.33
CA PHE A 416 20.06 5.87 -28.31
C PHE A 416 19.48 4.87 -27.31
N ASP A 417 19.56 5.26 -26.04
CA ASP A 417 18.82 4.68 -24.94
C ASP A 417 17.62 5.59 -24.64
N LEU A 418 16.42 5.02 -24.57
CA LEU A 418 15.17 5.73 -24.30
C LEU A 418 14.50 5.10 -23.08
N ARG A 419 14.02 5.93 -22.17
CA ARG A 419 13.16 5.49 -21.05
C ARG A 419 12.01 6.45 -20.90
N GLY A 420 10.81 5.94 -20.70
CA GLY A 420 9.68 6.80 -20.44
C GLY A 420 8.56 6.07 -19.74
N GLU A 421 7.72 6.86 -19.10
CA GLU A 421 6.54 6.41 -18.39
C GLU A 421 5.43 7.44 -18.61
N TYR A 422 4.20 6.97 -18.81
CA TYR A 422 2.99 7.77 -18.83
C TYR A 422 1.96 7.12 -17.92
N VAL A 423 1.40 7.92 -17.01
CA VAL A 423 0.42 7.46 -16.02
C VAL A 423 -0.80 8.34 -16.06
N ARG A 424 -1.96 7.70 -16.05
CA ARG A 424 -3.24 8.35 -15.83
C ARG A 424 -3.80 7.97 -14.45
N ASN A 425 -4.02 8.99 -13.64
CA ASN A 425 -4.56 8.91 -12.31
C ASN A 425 -6.07 9.18 -12.32
N PHE A 426 -6.83 8.40 -11.54
CA PHE A 426 -8.28 8.52 -11.38
C PHE A 426 -8.62 8.54 -9.89
N GLN A 427 -9.17 9.65 -9.42
CA GLN A 427 -9.58 9.84 -8.03
C GLN A 427 -11.11 9.78 -7.95
N TYR A 428 -11.63 8.83 -7.19
CA TYR A 428 -13.07 8.60 -7.06
C TYR A 428 -13.61 9.20 -5.79
N ARG A 429 -14.79 9.80 -5.92
CA ARG A 429 -15.55 10.36 -4.80
C ARG A 429 -17.00 9.94 -4.94
N ARG A 430 -17.68 9.77 -3.81
CA ARG A 430 -19.12 9.50 -3.79
C ARG A 430 -19.84 10.41 -2.82
N PHE A 431 -21.08 10.73 -3.13
CA PHE A 431 -21.91 11.54 -2.25
C PHE A 431 -22.40 10.68 -1.06
N PRO A 432 -22.18 11.10 0.20
CA PRO A 432 -22.64 10.36 1.36
C PRO A 432 -24.14 10.60 1.59
N ASN A 433 -24.92 9.53 1.58
CA ASN A 433 -26.34 9.54 1.94
C ASN A 433 -26.77 8.14 2.42
N GLU A 434 -27.30 8.06 3.64
CA GLU A 434 -27.67 6.80 4.28
C GLU A 434 -28.78 6.04 3.56
N ASN A 435 -29.63 6.72 2.78
CA ASN A 435 -30.67 6.09 1.97
C ASN A 435 -30.09 5.28 0.80
N PHE A 436 -28.86 5.59 0.36
CA PHE A 436 -28.19 4.97 -0.77
C PHE A 436 -27.00 4.14 -0.30
N ILE A 437 -27.28 2.88 0.02
CA ILE A 437 -26.24 1.90 0.40
C ILE A 437 -25.60 1.20 -0.81
N ARG A 438 -26.15 1.37 -2.01
CA ARG A 438 -25.69 0.82 -3.30
C ARG A 438 -25.85 1.90 -4.35
N GLU A 439 -25.11 1.78 -5.46
CA GLU A 439 -25.24 2.68 -6.62
C GLU A 439 -25.08 4.18 -6.31
N GLN A 440 -24.45 4.53 -5.18
CA GLN A 440 -24.12 5.89 -4.76
C GLN A 440 -23.57 6.73 -5.90
N ALA A 441 -24.02 7.97 -6.04
CA ALA A 441 -23.56 8.83 -7.14
C ALA A 441 -22.03 8.99 -7.14
N LEU A 442 -21.43 8.80 -8.33
CA LEU A 442 -19.98 8.82 -8.52
C LEU A 442 -19.53 10.16 -9.12
N ALA A 443 -18.47 10.69 -8.55
CA ALA A 443 -17.64 11.73 -9.12
C ALA A 443 -16.23 11.19 -9.40
N THR A 444 -15.57 11.70 -10.44
CA THR A 444 -14.21 11.27 -10.81
C THR A 444 -13.39 12.47 -11.26
N ASN A 445 -12.21 12.63 -10.66
CA ASN A 445 -11.17 13.52 -11.14
C ASN A 445 -10.09 12.70 -11.82
N THR A 446 -9.43 13.31 -12.80
CA THR A 446 -8.30 12.69 -13.50
C THR A 446 -7.13 13.64 -13.55
N ALA A 447 -5.94 13.09 -13.39
CA ALA A 447 -4.67 13.78 -13.55
C ALA A 447 -3.72 12.88 -14.34
N GLU A 448 -2.74 13.49 -15.01
CA GLU A 448 -1.77 12.80 -15.84
C GLU A 448 -0.34 13.17 -15.43
N ALA A 449 0.57 12.19 -15.54
CA ALA A 449 1.99 12.40 -15.31
C ALA A 449 2.79 11.62 -16.35
N PHE A 450 3.84 12.22 -16.90
CA PHE A 450 4.74 11.51 -17.81
C PHE A 450 6.16 12.05 -17.76
N TYR A 451 7.08 11.19 -18.18
CA TYR A 451 8.41 11.60 -18.59
C TYR A 451 8.93 10.75 -19.74
N LEU A 452 9.86 11.32 -20.49
CA LEU A 452 10.61 10.65 -21.54
C LEU A 452 12.04 11.17 -21.51
N THR A 453 13.00 10.27 -21.37
CA THR A 453 14.43 10.56 -21.45
C THR A 453 15.04 9.86 -22.65
N ALA A 454 15.98 10.53 -23.30
CA ALA A 454 16.73 10.04 -24.44
C ALA A 454 18.21 10.37 -24.23
N GLN A 455 19.06 9.35 -24.28
CA GLN A 455 20.50 9.51 -24.15
C GLN A 455 21.22 8.82 -25.30
N LYS A 456 22.29 9.43 -25.80
CA LYS A 456 23.25 8.80 -26.70
C LYS A 456 24.66 9.10 -26.26
N ARG A 457 25.46 8.07 -26.05
CA ARG A 457 26.90 8.17 -25.75
C ARG A 457 27.69 7.65 -26.93
N HIS A 458 28.43 8.53 -27.60
CA HIS A 458 29.31 8.19 -28.70
C HIS A 458 30.59 9.00 -28.60
N TYR A 459 31.65 8.37 -28.08
CA TYR A 459 32.91 9.06 -27.78
C TYR A 459 33.39 9.97 -28.92
N PRO A 460 33.77 11.23 -28.64
CA PRO A 460 33.82 11.88 -27.32
C PRO A 460 32.51 12.57 -26.88
N TRP A 461 31.42 12.39 -27.61
CA TRP A 461 30.17 13.12 -27.44
C TRP A 461 29.13 12.37 -26.59
N THR A 462 28.37 13.13 -25.79
CA THR A 462 27.14 12.68 -25.14
C THR A 462 26.02 13.64 -25.50
N VAL A 463 24.87 13.11 -25.88
CA VAL A 463 23.64 13.89 -26.08
C VAL A 463 22.60 13.38 -25.10
N PHE A 464 21.91 14.30 -24.45
CA PHE A 464 20.80 14.01 -23.55
C PHE A 464 19.63 14.95 -23.85
N ALA A 465 18.43 14.40 -23.78
CA ALA A 465 17.20 15.16 -23.79
C ALA A 465 16.18 14.48 -22.86
N GLU A 466 15.40 15.28 -22.14
CA GLU A 466 14.26 14.84 -21.37
C GLU A 466 13.08 15.77 -21.59
N ALA A 467 11.87 15.23 -21.47
CA ALA A 467 10.63 15.98 -21.44
C ALA A 467 9.72 15.35 -20.39
N PHE A 468 9.04 16.18 -19.61
CA PHE A 468 8.21 15.75 -18.49
C PHE A 468 7.02 16.67 -18.29
N SER A 469 5.96 16.13 -17.69
CA SER A 469 4.80 16.89 -17.25
C SER A 469 4.14 16.14 -16.12
N MET A 470 3.86 16.83 -15.02
CA MET A 470 3.09 16.29 -13.90
C MET A 470 1.98 17.25 -13.55
N ASP A 471 0.72 16.81 -13.67
CA ASP A 471 -0.42 17.61 -13.26
C ASP A 471 -0.35 17.91 -11.76
N ALA A 472 -0.80 19.10 -11.36
CA ALA A 472 -0.75 19.55 -9.97
C ALA A 472 -1.64 18.71 -9.05
N GLU A 473 -2.71 18.12 -9.60
CA GLU A 473 -3.63 17.20 -8.92
C GLU A 473 -3.17 15.74 -8.96
N TYR A 474 -2.03 15.42 -9.58
CA TYR A 474 -1.49 14.07 -9.59
C TYR A 474 -1.27 13.57 -8.16
N SER A 475 -1.73 12.35 -7.87
CA SER A 475 -1.67 11.82 -6.52
C SER A 475 -1.59 10.29 -6.52
N THR A 476 -0.61 9.77 -5.78
CA THR A 476 -0.49 8.35 -5.41
C THR A 476 -1.07 8.05 -4.03
N GLN A 477 -1.98 8.88 -3.52
CA GLN A 477 -2.57 8.73 -2.18
C GLN A 477 -3.95 8.09 -2.22
N ALA A 478 -4.25 7.25 -1.23
CA ALA A 478 -5.60 6.76 -0.97
C ALA A 478 -5.97 7.01 0.48
N PHE A 479 -7.19 7.50 0.71
CA PHE A 479 -7.73 7.57 2.07
C PHE A 479 -8.04 6.16 2.58
N ILE A 480 -7.82 5.94 3.88
CA ILE A 480 -8.07 4.68 4.56
C ILE A 480 -8.89 4.91 5.85
N PRO A 481 -9.90 4.06 6.12
CA PRO A 481 -10.70 4.17 7.32
C PRO A 481 -9.99 3.58 8.55
N ASN A 482 -10.36 4.08 9.72
CA ASN A 482 -9.99 3.50 11.01
C ASN A 482 -10.73 2.17 11.28
N SER A 483 -10.65 1.68 12.51
CA SER A 483 -11.26 0.41 12.87
C SER A 483 -12.80 0.42 12.86
N GLU A 484 -13.39 1.59 13.03
CA GLU A 484 -14.82 1.84 13.07
C GLU A 484 -15.39 2.08 11.66
N GLY A 485 -14.54 2.21 10.64
CA GLY A 485 -14.95 2.51 9.27
C GLY A 485 -15.06 4.01 8.98
N GLU A 486 -14.48 4.87 9.82
CA GLU A 486 -14.47 6.34 9.66
C GLU A 486 -13.12 6.82 9.11
N VAL A 487 -13.14 7.88 8.31
CA VAL A 487 -11.94 8.53 7.77
C VAL A 487 -11.84 9.94 8.37
N TYR A 488 -10.72 10.25 9.02
CA TYR A 488 -10.43 11.59 9.49
C TYR A 488 -9.51 12.28 8.50
N TYR A 489 -10.09 13.09 7.60
CA TYR A 489 -9.41 13.64 6.42
C TYR A 489 -8.24 14.58 6.76
N GLY A 490 -8.18 15.11 7.98
CA GLY A 490 -7.09 15.97 8.46
C GLY A 490 -6.01 15.22 9.24
N ASN A 491 -6.01 13.88 9.24
CA ASN A 491 -5.02 13.06 9.91
C ASN A 491 -4.31 12.14 8.91
N GLU A 492 -3.34 12.70 8.20
CA GLU A 492 -2.58 11.99 7.17
C GLU A 492 -1.85 10.76 7.73
N GLN A 493 -1.32 10.84 8.95
CA GLN A 493 -0.62 9.74 9.58
C GLN A 493 -1.51 8.49 9.76
N GLN A 494 -2.82 8.66 9.97
CA GLN A 494 -3.73 7.54 10.28
C GLN A 494 -4.73 7.22 9.15
N SER A 495 -5.01 8.18 8.28
CA SER A 495 -6.08 8.10 7.29
C SER A 495 -5.60 8.18 5.84
N VAL A 496 -4.30 8.20 5.58
CA VAL A 496 -3.73 8.15 4.23
C VAL A 496 -2.81 6.94 4.07
N TYR A 497 -2.83 6.36 2.87
CA TYR A 497 -1.88 5.36 2.40
C TYR A 497 -1.32 5.80 1.05
N GLU A 498 -0.01 5.72 0.92
CA GLU A 498 0.75 6.17 -0.25
C GLU A 498 1.03 4.98 -1.16
N PHE A 499 1.04 5.14 -2.49
CA PHE A 499 1.58 4.10 -3.39
C PHE A 499 3.07 4.30 -3.65
N VAL A 500 3.52 5.55 -3.69
CA VAL A 500 4.93 5.97 -3.76
C VAL A 500 5.25 6.63 -2.43
N ASP A 501 6.18 6.05 -1.67
CA ASP A 501 6.67 6.65 -0.43
C ASP A 501 7.71 7.74 -0.71
N ASP A 502 7.79 8.67 0.24
CA ASP A 502 8.87 9.63 0.49
C ASP A 502 10.05 8.88 1.13
N ASN A 503 11.18 8.81 0.43
CA ASN A 503 12.41 8.10 0.82
C ASN A 503 13.62 8.67 0.03
N ASP A 504 13.95 9.92 0.32
CA ASP A 504 14.94 10.73 -0.40
C ASP A 504 16.36 10.14 -0.34
N ASP A 505 16.71 9.38 0.71
CA ASP A 505 18.01 8.71 0.86
C ASP A 505 18.03 7.20 0.50
N GLN A 506 16.87 6.68 0.06
CA GLN A 506 16.65 5.31 -0.44
C GLN A 506 16.98 4.20 0.56
N ASP A 507 16.77 4.43 1.85
CA ASP A 507 16.99 3.43 2.89
C ASP A 507 15.77 2.50 3.11
N GLU A 508 15.77 1.71 4.19
CA GLU A 508 14.64 0.81 4.49
C GLU A 508 13.42 1.52 5.07
N LEU A 509 13.54 2.74 5.58
CA LEU A 509 12.51 3.52 6.23
C LEU A 509 12.00 4.64 5.29
N PRO A 510 10.70 4.94 5.30
CA PRO A 510 10.21 6.14 4.66
C PRO A 510 10.40 7.35 5.58
N ASP A 511 10.53 8.54 4.99
CA ASP A 511 10.85 9.78 5.71
C ASP A 511 9.62 10.36 6.42
N TRP A 512 8.44 10.04 5.89
CA TRP A 512 7.17 10.40 6.51
C TRP A 512 6.52 9.30 7.36
N THR A 513 5.67 9.72 8.30
CA THR A 513 4.91 8.77 9.14
C THR A 513 3.54 8.44 8.57
N ARG A 514 3.29 7.15 8.33
CA ARG A 514 1.96 6.56 8.22
C ARG A 514 1.77 5.42 9.22
N ARG A 515 0.51 5.08 9.48
CA ARG A 515 0.09 4.04 10.43
C ARG A 515 0.62 2.64 10.07
N TYR A 516 0.91 2.38 8.80
CA TYR A 516 1.18 1.02 8.27
C TYR A 516 2.38 0.99 7.29
N HIS A 517 3.60 1.12 7.82
CA HIS A 517 4.89 0.92 7.10
C HIS A 517 5.63 -0.36 7.56
N GLY A 518 4.91 -1.41 7.92
CA GLY A 518 5.51 -2.62 8.48
C GLY A 518 5.83 -2.55 9.99
N PRO A 519 6.58 -3.54 10.52
CA PRO A 519 6.93 -3.64 11.92
C PRO A 519 7.98 -2.60 12.28
N ARG A 520 7.99 -2.22 13.54
CA ARG A 520 9.01 -1.33 14.08
C ARG A 520 10.40 -1.95 13.94
N VAL A 521 11.38 -1.16 13.53
CA VAL A 521 12.79 -1.55 13.39
C VAL A 521 13.66 -0.83 14.40
N ASN A 522 14.84 -1.39 14.68
CA ASN A 522 15.85 -0.75 15.51
C ASN A 522 17.03 -0.43 14.61
N THR A 523 17.31 0.86 14.44
CA THR A 523 18.46 1.34 13.69
C THR A 523 19.49 1.90 14.66
N ARG A 524 20.59 2.43 14.14
CA ARG A 524 21.54 3.17 14.97
C ARG A 524 20.95 4.50 15.45
N GLN A 525 20.01 5.09 14.70
CA GLN A 525 19.33 6.33 15.05
C GLN A 525 18.27 6.13 16.15
N GLY A 526 17.68 4.93 16.30
CA GLY A 526 16.64 4.73 17.31
C GLY A 526 16.15 3.30 17.50
N ILE A 527 15.36 3.10 18.56
CA ILE A 527 14.71 1.83 18.89
C ILE A 527 13.22 1.95 18.58
N GLY A 528 12.69 1.03 17.79
CA GLY A 528 11.27 0.91 17.50
C GLY A 528 10.73 1.93 16.49
N LEU A 529 11.53 2.31 15.51
CA LEU A 529 11.20 3.27 14.46
C LEU A 529 10.20 2.70 13.44
N LEU A 530 9.30 3.55 12.95
CA LEU A 530 8.40 3.27 11.81
C LEU A 530 8.75 4.07 10.56
N THR A 531 9.50 5.15 10.77
CA THR A 531 9.92 6.12 9.79
C THR A 531 11.35 6.44 10.09
N ASP A 532 12.01 7.03 9.11
CA ASP A 532 13.32 7.52 9.36
C ASP A 532 13.26 8.74 10.31
N SER A 533 14.33 8.92 11.06
CA SER A 533 14.51 9.97 12.06
C SER A 533 15.73 10.84 11.75
N ALA A 534 16.50 10.49 10.72
CA ALA A 534 17.67 11.23 10.27
C ALA A 534 17.91 10.96 8.78
N VAL A 535 17.23 11.74 7.94
CA VAL A 535 17.25 11.60 6.48
C VAL A 535 18.56 12.17 5.94
N PHE A 536 19.27 11.41 5.11
CA PHE A 536 20.60 11.76 4.63
C PHE A 536 20.75 11.75 3.09
N PRO A 537 19.95 12.53 2.33
CA PRO A 537 19.98 12.48 0.87
C PRO A 537 21.35 12.89 0.35
N GLY A 538 22.03 11.95 -0.29
CA GLY A 538 23.37 12.18 -0.85
C GLY A 538 24.50 12.47 0.15
N ILE A 539 24.22 12.49 1.46
CA ILE A 539 25.20 12.79 2.53
C ILE A 539 25.50 11.59 3.45
N ASP A 540 25.01 10.42 3.09
CA ASP A 540 25.47 9.09 3.52
C ASP A 540 25.82 8.29 2.25
N GLU A 541 27.01 8.52 1.66
CA GLU A 541 27.38 7.88 0.39
C GLU A 541 27.67 6.38 0.52
N ASN A 542 27.94 5.91 1.73
CA ASN A 542 28.27 4.52 2.04
C ASN A 542 27.07 3.74 2.61
N ASN A 543 25.90 4.37 2.71
CA ASN A 543 24.64 3.83 3.22
C ASN A 543 24.84 3.07 4.54
N ASP A 544 25.47 3.70 5.53
CA ASP A 544 25.66 3.13 6.88
C ASP A 544 24.80 3.76 7.97
N ASP A 545 23.72 4.44 7.57
CA ASP A 545 22.72 5.12 8.40
C ASP A 545 23.36 6.24 9.24
N LEU A 546 24.41 6.85 8.71
CA LEU A 546 25.17 7.92 9.34
C LEU A 546 25.56 8.97 8.31
N SER A 547 25.34 10.23 8.67
CA SER A 547 25.93 11.32 7.90
C SER A 547 27.46 11.20 7.84
N ASP A 548 28.00 11.30 6.62
CA ASP A 548 29.42 11.39 6.34
C ASP A 548 30.09 12.58 7.05
N PHE A 549 29.30 13.61 7.40
CA PHE A 549 29.74 14.80 8.11
C PHE A 549 29.69 14.68 9.64
N ASN A 550 29.22 13.55 10.19
CA ASN A 550 29.20 13.27 11.62
C ASN A 550 29.26 11.77 11.93
N ARG A 551 30.33 11.11 11.47
CA ARG A 551 30.49 9.64 11.54
C ARG A 551 30.57 9.10 12.96
N ASN A 552 31.09 9.93 13.86
CA ASN A 552 31.21 9.59 15.27
C ASN A 552 29.91 9.85 16.06
N PHE A 553 28.89 10.41 15.40
CA PHE A 553 27.53 10.65 15.89
C PHE A 553 27.50 11.42 17.21
N ASN A 554 28.23 12.53 17.27
CA ASN A 554 28.20 13.44 18.42
C ASN A 554 27.41 14.72 18.11
N ARG A 555 27.45 15.73 18.98
CA ARG A 555 26.66 16.97 18.84
C ARG A 555 27.29 18.02 17.92
N LEU A 556 28.52 17.80 17.49
CA LEU A 556 29.28 18.66 16.60
C LEU A 556 29.55 17.87 15.31
N PRO A 557 29.39 18.47 14.13
CA PRO A 557 29.81 17.83 12.90
C PRO A 557 31.33 17.71 12.86
N ASP A 558 31.83 16.67 12.19
CA ASP A 558 33.25 16.31 12.14
C ASP A 558 34.12 17.47 11.62
N TYR A 559 33.62 18.27 10.66
CA TYR A 559 34.33 19.46 10.14
C TYR A 559 34.46 20.63 11.13
N ALA A 560 33.66 20.65 12.20
CA ALA A 560 33.70 21.68 13.24
C ALA A 560 34.49 21.22 14.49
N GLU A 561 34.94 19.96 14.53
CA GLU A 561 35.64 19.43 15.69
C GLU A 561 37.09 19.91 15.77
N PRO A 562 37.58 20.29 16.97
CA PRO A 562 38.98 20.62 17.18
C PRO A 562 39.85 19.35 17.11
N PHE A 563 40.49 19.18 15.94
CA PHE A 563 41.63 18.31 15.57
C PHE A 563 41.54 16.77 15.64
N LEU A 564 42.01 16.14 14.55
CA LEU A 564 42.62 14.79 14.38
C LEU A 564 41.73 13.54 14.24
N ARG A 565 40.43 13.63 13.92
CA ARG A 565 39.61 12.42 13.69
C ARG A 565 39.24 12.17 12.25
N PHE A 566 38.45 13.08 11.66
CA PHE A 566 37.94 12.95 10.31
C PHE A 566 38.20 14.27 9.57
N GLU A 567 38.95 14.19 8.46
CA GLU A 567 39.19 15.33 7.58
C GLU A 567 38.06 15.34 6.56
N ILE A 568 37.08 16.22 6.76
CA ILE A 568 35.98 16.45 5.82
C ILE A 568 35.71 17.96 5.73
N ASP A 569 35.45 18.44 4.52
CA ASP A 569 35.07 19.84 4.30
C ASP A 569 33.59 20.06 4.67
N PRO A 570 33.20 21.26 5.13
CA PRO A 570 31.80 21.60 5.35
C PRO A 570 30.94 21.42 4.08
N PRO A 571 29.65 21.09 4.21
CA PRO A 571 28.71 20.97 3.09
C PRO A 571 28.67 22.20 2.16
N ASP A 572 28.97 23.40 2.68
CA ASP A 572 29.05 24.65 1.91
C ASP A 572 30.05 24.61 0.74
N PHE A 573 31.01 23.68 0.76
CA PHE A 573 31.99 23.47 -0.32
C PHE A 573 31.62 22.33 -1.27
N LEU A 574 30.50 21.65 -1.05
CA LEU A 574 30.02 20.63 -1.97
C LEU A 574 29.60 21.29 -3.28
N PHE A 575 30.01 20.66 -4.38
CA PHE A 575 29.67 21.11 -5.73
C PHE A 575 28.61 20.19 -6.30
N GLY A 576 27.60 20.78 -6.92
CA GLY A 576 26.53 20.03 -7.58
C GLY A 576 25.71 20.92 -8.50
N MET A 577 24.72 20.29 -9.12
CA MET A 577 23.72 21.00 -9.91
C MET A 577 22.56 21.37 -8.97
N ASP A 578 22.12 22.61 -9.07
CA ASP A 578 20.85 23.09 -8.51
C ASP A 578 20.03 23.50 -9.73
N MET A 579 19.25 22.56 -10.26
CA MET A 579 18.54 22.75 -11.52
C MET A 579 17.31 23.65 -11.34
N ASN A 580 16.69 23.63 -10.15
CA ASN A 580 15.50 24.41 -9.83
C ASN A 580 15.83 25.81 -9.23
N ASN A 581 17.11 26.09 -8.98
CA ASN A 581 17.68 27.35 -8.46
C ASN A 581 17.12 27.76 -7.08
N ASN A 582 16.84 26.80 -6.20
CA ASN A 582 16.35 27.07 -4.85
C ASN A 582 17.47 27.30 -3.82
N GLY A 583 18.74 27.14 -4.21
CA GLY A 583 19.91 27.31 -3.34
C GLY A 583 20.39 26.06 -2.62
N VAL A 584 19.75 24.91 -2.85
CA VAL A 584 20.16 23.58 -2.41
C VAL A 584 20.54 22.77 -3.64
N ILE A 585 21.64 22.03 -3.58
CA ILE A 585 22.03 21.13 -4.67
C ILE A 585 21.00 20.00 -4.75
N ASP A 586 20.51 19.69 -5.95
CA ASP A 586 19.40 18.73 -6.17
C ASP A 586 19.61 17.37 -5.47
N ARG A 587 20.88 16.92 -5.35
CA ARG A 587 21.25 15.65 -4.69
C ARG A 587 21.00 15.65 -3.17
N PHE A 588 20.97 16.83 -2.55
CA PHE A 588 20.84 17.02 -1.11
C PHE A 588 19.49 17.65 -0.74
N GLU A 589 18.56 17.73 -1.70
CA GLU A 589 17.19 18.12 -1.39
C GLU A 589 16.55 17.03 -0.53
N ASP A 590 15.81 17.49 0.48
CA ASP A 590 15.02 16.72 1.44
C ASP A 590 13.67 17.43 1.50
N ASP A 591 12.59 16.75 1.18
CA ASP A 591 11.25 17.31 1.30
C ASP A 591 10.28 16.43 2.09
N SER A 592 8.99 16.49 1.79
CA SER A 592 8.01 15.65 2.49
C SER A 592 6.92 15.19 1.52
N GLU A 593 7.28 15.09 0.25
CA GLU A 593 6.44 14.66 -0.86
C GLU A 593 6.82 13.25 -1.30
N ALA A 594 5.99 12.62 -2.13
CA ALA A 594 6.37 11.34 -2.70
C ALA A 594 7.53 11.51 -3.68
N ASP A 595 8.45 10.54 -3.72
CA ASP A 595 9.61 10.47 -4.62
C ASP A 595 9.24 10.27 -6.10
N TYR A 596 8.53 11.24 -6.67
CA TYR A 596 8.31 11.28 -8.10
C TYR A 596 9.60 11.72 -8.80
N PRO A 597 9.83 11.28 -10.05
CA PRO A 597 10.97 11.77 -10.83
C PRO A 597 10.96 13.29 -11.08
N TYR A 598 9.79 13.94 -10.96
CA TYR A 598 9.61 15.38 -11.15
C TYR A 598 8.56 15.92 -10.16
N LYS A 599 8.60 17.21 -9.84
CA LYS A 599 7.64 17.84 -8.90
C LYS A 599 6.24 17.97 -9.53
N ARG A 600 5.19 17.86 -8.71
CA ARG A 600 3.80 18.01 -9.17
C ARG A 600 3.52 19.44 -9.59
N GLY A 601 2.76 19.62 -10.67
CA GLY A 601 2.47 20.94 -11.25
C GLY A 601 3.53 21.45 -12.21
N HIS A 602 4.66 20.74 -12.33
CA HIS A 602 5.76 21.14 -13.20
C HIS A 602 5.70 20.44 -14.56
N ARG A 603 6.08 21.17 -15.60
CA ARG A 603 6.25 20.62 -16.95
C ARG A 603 7.36 21.33 -17.70
N GLY A 604 8.07 20.57 -18.52
CA GLY A 604 9.23 21.13 -19.19
C GLY A 604 10.01 20.15 -20.04
N TYR A 605 11.17 20.63 -20.47
CA TYR A 605 12.19 19.82 -21.10
C TYR A 605 13.57 20.33 -20.73
N ASN A 606 14.54 19.42 -20.76
CA ASN A 606 15.94 19.73 -20.60
C ASN A 606 16.75 18.99 -21.65
N THR A 607 17.73 19.66 -22.23
CA THR A 607 18.63 19.05 -23.20
C THR A 607 20.03 19.58 -23.04
N TYR A 608 21.02 18.70 -23.16
CA TYR A 608 22.42 19.10 -23.19
C TYR A 608 23.25 18.23 -24.14
N VAL A 609 24.35 18.82 -24.59
CA VAL A 609 25.42 18.13 -25.29
C VAL A 609 26.67 18.22 -24.43
N GLY A 610 27.27 17.06 -24.17
CA GLY A 610 28.56 16.91 -23.51
C GLY A 610 29.65 16.51 -24.49
N VAL A 611 30.87 17.00 -24.28
CA VAL A 611 32.08 16.55 -24.98
C VAL A 611 33.20 16.29 -23.98
N GLU A 612 33.82 15.12 -24.07
CA GLU A 612 35.03 14.78 -23.34
C GLU A 612 36.24 15.35 -24.09
N ILE A 613 36.81 16.43 -23.57
CA ILE A 613 37.92 17.15 -24.22
C ILE A 613 39.27 16.47 -23.89
N ALA A 614 39.35 15.86 -22.72
CA ALA A 614 40.47 15.04 -22.24
C ALA A 614 39.95 14.07 -21.18
N PRO A 615 40.70 13.01 -20.81
CA PRO A 615 40.34 12.13 -19.71
C PRO A 615 39.99 12.95 -18.46
N TYR A 616 38.79 12.71 -17.92
CA TYR A 616 38.23 13.41 -16.75
C TYR A 616 37.85 14.90 -16.95
N ILE A 617 37.94 15.44 -18.17
CA ILE A 617 37.52 16.82 -18.51
C ILE A 617 36.34 16.78 -19.48
N ASN A 618 35.15 17.06 -18.95
CA ASN A 618 33.91 17.13 -19.72
C ASN A 618 33.38 18.56 -19.77
N LEU A 619 33.06 19.05 -20.96
CA LEU A 619 32.31 20.29 -21.15
C LEU A 619 30.88 19.94 -21.52
N LYS A 620 29.89 20.46 -20.78
CA LYS A 620 28.46 20.31 -21.08
C LYS A 620 27.85 21.69 -21.34
N ALA A 621 26.97 21.77 -22.33
CA ALA A 621 26.16 22.95 -22.61
C ALA A 621 24.73 22.51 -22.93
N GLY A 622 23.73 23.18 -22.37
CA GLY A 622 22.33 22.78 -22.47
C GLY A 622 21.34 23.90 -22.21
N ARG A 623 20.06 23.53 -22.22
CA ARG A 623 18.92 24.40 -21.91
C ARG A 623 17.87 23.59 -21.15
N LEU A 624 17.46 24.11 -20.00
CA LEU A 624 16.25 23.74 -19.27
C LEU A 624 15.18 24.80 -19.55
N ASP A 625 13.94 24.35 -19.75
CA ASP A 625 12.73 25.18 -19.79
C ASP A 625 11.65 24.45 -18.98
N GLU A 626 11.23 25.05 -17.88
CA GLU A 626 10.32 24.47 -16.90
C GLU A 626 9.30 25.52 -16.47
N ARG A 627 8.07 25.09 -16.23
CA ARG A 627 6.93 25.96 -15.89
C ARG A 627 6.01 25.31 -14.88
#